data_AF-A0A1A8P1Q4-F1
#
_entry.id   AF-A0A1A8P1Q4-F1
#
_cell.length_a   1.000
_cell.length_b   1.000
_cell.length_c   1.000
_cell.angle_alpha   90.00
_cell.angle_beta   90.00
_cell.angle_gamma   90.00
#
_symmetry.space_group_name_H-M   'P 1'
#
loop_
_entity.id
_entity.type
_entity.pdbx_description
1 polymer ?
#
loop_
_entity_poly.entity_id
_entity_poly.type
_entity_poly.pdbx_seq_one_letter_code
_entity_poly.pdbx_strand_id
1 'polypeptide(L)'
;RRQSTSFRAAIEPKQRLAVGIRFLASGDSFVSLAFSYRLGHTTVRNSVHMVCAAIEKVMMGQYLPPPTEEMWKTVAQGFWE
;
A
#
# COMPACT_ATOMS: atom_id res chain seq x y z
N ARG A 1 -1.56 -2.29 18.39
CA ARG A 1 -0.20 -2.11 17.80
C ARG A 1 0.74 -3.09 18.51
N ARG A 2 1.45 -3.99 17.81
CA ARG A 2 2.39 -4.91 18.49
C ARG A 2 3.55 -4.13 19.09
N GLN A 3 3.82 -4.36 20.37
CA GLN A 3 4.89 -3.73 21.14
C GLN A 3 6.16 -4.60 21.09
N SER A 4 7.31 -3.99 21.36
CA SER A 4 8.57 -4.74 21.52
C SER A 4 8.48 -5.59 22.78
N THR A 5 8.95 -6.83 22.69
CA THR A 5 9.10 -7.73 23.82
C THR A 5 10.58 -8.06 24.01
N SER A 6 10.94 -8.67 25.14
CA SER A 6 12.30 -9.19 25.38
C SER A 6 12.78 -10.16 24.30
N PHE A 7 11.86 -10.83 23.60
CA PHE A 7 12.17 -11.82 22.56
C PHE A 7 12.10 -11.26 21.13
N ARG A 8 11.40 -10.13 20.91
CA ARG A 8 11.18 -9.60 19.55
C ARG A 8 10.90 -8.10 19.55
N ALA A 9 11.70 -7.36 18.79
CA ALA A 9 11.43 -5.96 18.49
C ALA A 9 10.17 -5.80 17.63
N ALA A 10 9.36 -4.78 17.93
CA ALA A 10 8.28 -4.37 17.06
C ALA A 10 8.84 -3.84 15.74
N ILE A 11 8.16 -4.14 14.63
CA ILE A 11 8.54 -3.61 13.33
C ILE A 11 8.26 -2.11 13.31
N GLU A 12 9.31 -1.35 13.02
CA GLU A 12 9.28 0.09 12.98
C GLU A 12 8.41 0.61 11.83
N PRO A 13 7.79 1.79 11.96
CA PRO A 13 7.00 2.39 10.89
C PRO A 13 7.76 2.49 9.56
N LYS A 14 9.06 2.86 9.61
CA LYS A 14 9.92 2.98 8.41
C LYS A 14 10.07 1.66 7.66
N GLN A 15 10.18 0.54 8.37
CA GLN A 15 10.29 -0.79 7.77
C GLN A 15 8.97 -1.20 7.11
N ARG A 16 7.83 -0.92 7.75
CA ARG A 16 6.51 -1.18 7.15
C ARG A 16 6.31 -0.39 5.88
N LEU A 17 6.71 0.89 5.90
CA LEU A 17 6.66 1.77 4.74
C LEU A 17 7.50 1.21 3.58
N ALA A 18 8.74 0.78 3.85
CA ALA A 18 9.60 0.17 2.83
C ALA A 18 8.97 -1.08 2.20
N VAL A 19 8.38 -1.97 3.01
CA VAL A 19 7.67 -3.16 2.51
C VAL A 19 6.47 -2.77 1.63
N GLY A 20 5.67 -1.80 2.07
CA GLY A 20 4.50 -1.33 1.31
C GLY A 20 4.88 -0.68 -0.02
N ILE A 21 5.89 0.20 -0.04
CA ILE A 21 6.38 0.84 -1.26
C ILE A 21 6.93 -0.21 -2.23
N ARG A 22 7.70 -1.18 -1.74
CA ARG A 22 8.22 -2.24 -2.61
C ARG A 22 7.10 -3.07 -3.24
N PHE A 23 6.06 -3.41 -2.49
CA PHE A 23 4.88 -4.07 -3.04
C PHE A 23 4.22 -3.25 -4.16
N LEU A 24 4.01 -1.96 -3.95
CA LEU A 24 3.41 -1.07 -4.96
C LEU A 24 4.28 -0.92 -6.21
N ALA A 25 5.60 -0.92 -6.05
CA ALA A 25 6.54 -0.75 -7.16
C ALA A 25 6.77 -2.03 -7.98
N SER A 26 6.82 -3.21 -7.35
CA SER A 26 7.13 -4.47 -8.04
C SER A 26 5.92 -5.35 -8.35
N GLY A 27 4.81 -5.20 -7.62
CA GLY A 27 3.68 -6.13 -7.71
C GLY A 27 3.99 -7.55 -7.19
N ASP A 28 5.08 -7.71 -6.43
CA ASP A 28 5.48 -9.01 -5.86
C ASP A 28 4.40 -9.63 -4.97
N SER A 29 4.37 -10.97 -4.93
CA SER A 29 3.53 -11.67 -3.97
C SER A 29 3.97 -11.43 -2.52
N PHE A 30 3.02 -11.50 -1.58
CA PHE A 30 3.33 -11.38 -0.15
C PHE A 30 4.28 -12.47 0.35
N VAL A 31 4.30 -13.64 -0.29
CA VAL A 31 5.24 -14.73 0.04
C VAL A 31 6.67 -14.34 -0.36
N SER A 32 6.87 -13.80 -1.56
CA SER A 32 8.16 -13.31 -2.04
C SER A 32 8.70 -12.18 -1.14
N LEU A 33 7.83 -11.23 -0.78
CA LEU A 33 8.18 -10.14 0.13
C LEU A 33 8.49 -10.62 1.55
N ALA A 34 7.73 -11.58 2.08
CA ALA A 34 8.00 -12.19 3.38
C ALA A 34 9.39 -12.83 3.44
N PHE A 35 9.76 -13.58 2.38
CA PHE A 35 11.09 -14.15 2.25
C PHE A 35 12.17 -13.06 2.17
N SER A 36 11.99 -12.07 1.28
CA SER A 36 12.96 -10.99 1.03
C SER A 36 13.26 -10.15 2.27
N TYR A 37 12.22 -9.82 3.06
CA TYR A 37 12.37 -9.01 4.29
C TYR A 37 12.58 -9.85 5.56
N ARG A 38 12.59 -11.19 5.44
CA ARG A 38 12.67 -12.13 6.58
C ARG A 38 11.57 -11.86 7.62
N LEU A 39 10.37 -11.58 7.14
CA LEU A 39 9.19 -11.29 7.95
C LEU A 39 8.15 -12.39 7.77
N GLY A 40 7.34 -12.63 8.81
CA GLY A 40 6.21 -13.55 8.68
C GLY A 40 5.20 -13.05 7.65
N HIS A 41 4.60 -13.94 6.88
CA HIS A 41 3.63 -13.64 5.81
C HIS A 41 2.51 -12.68 6.25
N THR A 42 1.85 -12.97 7.38
CA THR A 42 0.81 -12.10 7.96
C THR A 42 1.33 -10.71 8.30
N THR A 43 2.60 -10.61 8.67
CA THR A 43 3.21 -9.34 9.05
C THR A 43 3.47 -8.46 7.83
N VAL A 44 3.92 -9.05 6.72
CA VAL A 44 4.05 -8.35 5.43
C VAL A 44 2.68 -7.90 4.94
N ARG A 45 1.70 -8.82 4.86
CA ARG A 45 0.33 -8.49 4.45
C ARG A 45 -0.25 -7.32 5.24
N ASN A 46 -0.15 -7.37 6.57
CA ASN A 46 -0.65 -6.29 7.43
C ASN A 46 0.12 -4.97 7.18
N SER A 47 1.43 -5.05 6.96
CA SER A 47 2.25 -3.86 6.66
C SER A 47 1.82 -3.19 5.37
N VAL A 48 1.62 -3.99 4.31
CA VAL A 48 1.13 -3.49 3.01
C VAL A 48 -0.22 -2.81 3.17
N HIS A 49 -1.22 -3.49 3.76
CA HIS A 49 -2.55 -2.89 3.94
C HIS A 49 -2.53 -1.61 4.79
N MET A 50 -1.73 -1.56 5.86
CA MET A 50 -1.60 -0.34 6.67
C MET A 50 -1.00 0.82 5.87
N VAL A 51 -0.01 0.56 5.01
CA VAL A 51 0.62 1.58 4.17
C VAL A 51 -0.35 2.05 3.10
N CYS A 52 -1.03 1.14 2.41
CA CYS A 52 -2.02 1.51 1.40
C CYS A 52 -3.15 2.36 2.00
N ALA A 53 -3.70 1.99 3.16
CA ALA A 53 -4.72 2.78 3.83
C ALA A 53 -4.22 4.18 4.25
N ALA A 54 -2.94 4.29 4.66
CA ALA A 54 -2.35 5.59 4.99
C ALA A 54 -2.16 6.47 3.75
N ILE A 55 -1.72 5.87 2.63
CA ILE A 55 -1.60 6.55 1.33
C ILE A 55 -2.97 7.02 0.88
N GLU A 56 -3.97 6.14 0.91
CA GLU A 56 -5.34 6.42 0.51
C GLU A 56 -5.88 7.64 1.28
N LYS A 57 -5.75 7.63 2.61
CA LYS A 57 -6.22 8.70 3.49
C LYS A 57 -5.57 10.07 3.20
N VAL A 58 -4.29 10.09 2.81
CA VAL A 58 -3.54 11.35 2.63
C VAL A 58 -3.60 11.84 1.18
N MET A 59 -3.60 10.93 0.20
CA MET A 59 -3.39 11.26 -1.20
C MET A 59 -4.68 11.21 -2.04
N MET A 60 -5.66 10.36 -1.73
CA MET A 60 -6.86 10.23 -2.58
C MET A 60 -7.61 11.55 -2.75
N GLY A 61 -7.77 12.32 -1.68
CA GLY A 61 -8.48 13.60 -1.76
C GLY A 61 -7.83 14.63 -2.70
N GLN A 62 -6.52 14.52 -2.95
CA GLN A 62 -5.79 15.43 -3.82
C GLN A 62 -5.64 14.88 -5.26
N TYR A 63 -5.41 13.57 -5.41
CA TYR A 63 -5.06 12.96 -6.70
C TYR A 63 -6.20 12.18 -7.34
N LEU A 64 -7.21 11.77 -6.58
CA LEU A 64 -8.42 11.10 -7.07
C LEU A 64 -9.68 11.78 -6.51
N PRO A 65 -10.00 12.99 -6.99
CA PRO A 65 -11.28 13.60 -6.66
C PRO A 65 -12.45 12.71 -7.14
N PRO A 66 -13.61 12.79 -6.49
CA PRO A 66 -14.80 12.04 -6.94
C PRO A 66 -15.11 12.43 -8.39
N PRO A 67 -15.27 11.44 -9.29
CA PRO A 67 -15.41 11.72 -10.70
C PRO A 67 -16.75 12.41 -10.97
N THR A 68 -16.74 13.48 -11.78
CA THR A 68 -17.96 14.16 -12.24
C THR A 68 -18.48 13.57 -13.54
N GLU A 69 -19.73 13.86 -13.89
CA GLU A 69 -20.33 13.42 -15.15
C GLU A 69 -19.51 13.91 -16.36
N GLU A 70 -18.96 15.12 -16.29
CA GLU A 70 -18.10 15.70 -17.32
C GLU A 70 -16.78 14.95 -17.47
N MET A 71 -16.16 14.53 -16.36
CA MET A 71 -14.96 13.68 -16.39
C MET A 71 -15.27 12.34 -17.08
N TRP A 72 -16.40 11.72 -16.76
CA TRP A 72 -16.83 10.48 -17.40
C TRP A 72 -17.07 10.64 -18.91
N LYS A 73 -17.75 11.72 -19.32
CA LYS A 73 -17.97 12.04 -20.74
C LYS A 73 -16.65 12.23 -21.48
N THR A 74 -15.71 12.95 -20.88
CA THR A 74 -14.38 13.20 -21.46
C THR A 74 -13.58 11.91 -21.64
N VAL A 75 -13.55 11.05 -20.61
CA VAL A 75 -12.87 9.75 -20.68
C VAL A 75 -13.53 8.83 -21.71
N ALA A 76 -14.87 8.81 -21.77
CA ALA A 76 -15.59 8.01 -22.75
C ALA A 76 -15.30 8.48 -24.18
N GLN A 77 -15.30 9.79 -24.43
CA GLN A 77 -14.97 10.33 -25.74
C GLN A 77 -13.56 9.93 -26.18
N GLY A 78 -12.54 10.06 -25.31
CA GLY A 78 -11.17 9.65 -25.63
C GLY A 78 -10.95 8.13 -25.75
N PHE A 79 -11.91 7.30 -25.38
CA PHE A 79 -11.88 5.85 -25.64
C PHE A 79 -12.45 5.48 -27.02
N TRP A 80 -13.41 6.28 -27.51
CA TRP A 80 -14.09 6.04 -28.79
C TRP A 80 -13.43 6.77 -29.97
N GLU A 81 -12.56 7.74 -29.71
CA GLU A 81 -11.59 8.31 -30.66
C GLU A 81 -10.42 7.33 -30.90
#